data_AF-A0A915JVA2-F1
#
_entry.id   AF-A0A915JVA2-F1
#
_cell.length_a   1.000
_cell.length_b   1.000
_cell.length_c   1.000
_cell.angle_alpha   90.00
_cell.angle_beta   90.00
_cell.angle_gamma   90.00
#
_symmetry.space_group_name_H-M   'P 1'
#
loop_
_entity.id
_entity.type
_entity.pdbx_description
1 polymer ?
#
loop_
_entity_poly.entity_id
_entity_poly.type
_entity_poly.pdbx_seq_one_letter_code
_entity_poly.pdbx_strand_id
1 'polypeptide(L)'
;MLISRMLICIIFVSFYSGLRGSSLVAEKTGFYLNGTQFRIMSGSMHYFRIPRAYWKDRLEKLKDCGLNTVETYVAWNLHEKERGKTIQS
;
A
#
# COMPACT_ATOMS: atom_id res chain seq x y z
N MET A 1 41.70 -20.59 15.65
CA MET A 1 41.10 -19.25 15.90
C MET A 1 40.55 -18.55 14.64
N LEU A 2 40.53 -19.17 13.45
CA LEU A 2 40.01 -18.56 12.21
C LEU A 2 38.54 -18.91 11.89
N ILE A 3 38.03 -20.04 12.38
CA ILE A 3 36.68 -20.54 12.04
C ILE A 3 35.58 -19.78 12.81
N SER A 4 35.89 -19.24 14.00
CA SER A 4 34.92 -18.48 14.82
C SER A 4 34.58 -17.08 14.30
N ARG A 5 35.41 -16.50 13.42
CA ARG A 5 35.17 -15.16 12.84
C ARG A 5 34.34 -15.21 11.56
N MET A 6 34.28 -16.35 10.85
CA MET A 6 33.43 -16.50 9.66
C MET A 6 31.95 -16.67 10.00
N LEU A 7 31.62 -17.36 11.10
CA LEU A 7 30.23 -17.58 11.53
C LEU A 7 29.53 -16.26 11.93
N ILE A 8 30.24 -15.32 12.54
CA ILE A 8 29.69 -14.00 12.91
C ILE A 8 29.37 -13.16 11.67
N CYS A 9 30.19 -13.22 10.61
CA CYS A 9 29.91 -12.50 9.35
C CYS A 9 28.72 -13.07 8.56
N ILE A 10 28.49 -14.39 8.59
CA ILE A 10 27.36 -15.01 7.88
C ILE A 10 26.02 -14.66 8.56
N ILE A 11 26.00 -14.53 9.89
CA ILE A 11 24.82 -14.11 10.64
C ILE A 11 24.52 -12.62 10.36
N PHE A 12 25.54 -11.76 10.24
CA PHE A 12 25.36 -10.34 9.91
C PHE A 12 24.85 -10.10 8.49
N VAL A 13 25.34 -10.86 7.50
CA VAL A 13 24.88 -10.74 6.09
C VAL A 13 23.44 -11.24 5.93
N SER A 14 23.05 -12.30 6.64
CA SER A 14 21.67 -12.83 6.58
C SER A 14 20.64 -11.89 7.22
N PHE A 15 21.04 -11.10 8.22
CA PHE A 15 20.16 -10.16 8.91
C PHE A 15 19.87 -8.88 8.11
N TYR A 16 20.78 -8.46 7.22
CA TYR A 16 20.56 -7.29 6.35
C TYR A 16 19.51 -7.50 5.25
N SER A 17 19.09 -8.75 5.00
CA SER A 17 18.02 -9.06 4.05
C SER A 17 16.62 -8.58 4.51
N GLY A 18 16.48 -8.15 5.76
CA GLY A 18 15.20 -7.88 6.42
C GLY A 18 14.62 -6.47 6.26
N LEU A 19 15.26 -5.57 5.52
CA LEU A 19 14.82 -4.17 5.35
C LEU A 19 14.43 -3.81 3.91
N ARG A 20 13.95 -4.77 3.11
CA ARG A 20 13.20 -4.40 1.90
C ARG A 20 11.82 -3.93 2.33
N GLY A 21 11.67 -2.61 2.45
CA GLY A 21 10.36 -1.98 2.61
C GLY A 21 9.40 -2.51 1.54
N SER A 22 8.13 -2.64 1.90
CA SER A 22 7.11 -3.17 1.01
C SER A 22 7.05 -2.35 -0.28
N SER A 23 7.59 -2.87 -1.37
CA SER A 23 7.80 -2.12 -2.62
C SER A 23 6.97 -2.71 -3.74
N LEU A 24 6.23 -1.84 -4.41
CA LEU A 24 5.52 -2.15 -5.65
C LEU A 24 6.42 -1.72 -6.82
N VAL A 25 6.87 -2.68 -7.61
CA VAL A 25 7.72 -2.47 -8.78
C VAL A 25 6.92 -2.77 -10.04
N ALA A 26 7.01 -1.88 -11.03
CA ALA A 26 6.43 -2.08 -12.35
C ALA A 26 7.53 -2.53 -13.32
N GLU A 27 7.33 -3.68 -13.96
CA GLU A 27 8.21 -4.22 -14.99
C GLU A 27 7.43 -4.41 -16.31
N LYS A 28 8.12 -4.77 -17.39
CA LYS A 28 7.48 -5.03 -18.70
C LYS A 28 6.46 -6.18 -18.65
N THR A 29 6.66 -7.13 -17.73
CA THR A 29 5.82 -8.33 -17.55
C THR A 29 4.65 -8.11 -16.61
N GLY A 30 4.60 -6.98 -15.88
CA GLY A 30 3.54 -6.66 -14.95
C GLY A 30 4.05 -6.01 -13.66
N PHE A 31 3.20 -6.05 -12.62
CA PHE A 31 3.52 -5.48 -11.31
C PHE A 31 4.00 -6.57 -10.35
N TYR A 32 4.91 -6.20 -9.47
CA TYR A 32 5.47 -7.07 -8.43
C TYR A 32 5.36 -6.36 -7.08
N LEU A 33 4.66 -6.97 -6.14
CA LEU A 33 4.58 -6.51 -4.76
C LEU A 33 5.50 -7.39 -3.91
N ASN A 34 6.53 -6.79 -3.31
CA ASN A 34 7.49 -7.49 -2.45
C ASN A 34 8.19 -8.66 -3.18
N GLY A 35 8.49 -8.49 -4.47
CA GLY A 35 9.13 -9.51 -5.30
C GLY A 35 8.20 -10.63 -5.80
N THR A 36 6.91 -10.60 -5.43
CA THR A 36 5.92 -11.56 -5.92
C THR A 36 5.04 -10.90 -6.99
N GLN A 37 4.74 -11.61 -8.07
CA GLN A 37 3.86 -11.10 -9.12
C GLN A 37 2.50 -10.71 -8.53
N PHE A 38 2.09 -9.47 -8.76
CA PHE A 38 0.89 -8.88 -8.18
C PHE A 38 0.01 -8.31 -9.30
N ARG A 39 -1.22 -8.81 -9.42
CA ARG A 39 -2.20 -8.28 -10.35
C ARG A 39 -3.09 -7.27 -9.63
N ILE A 40 -2.97 -5.99 -9.97
CA ILE A 40 -3.82 -4.93 -9.40
C ILE A 40 -5.24 -5.09 -9.95
N MET A 41 -6.19 -5.36 -9.05
CA MET A 41 -7.63 -5.38 -9.34
C MET A 41 -8.25 -4.27 -8.52
N SER A 42 -8.51 -3.13 -9.17
CA SER A 42 -8.97 -1.90 -8.50
C SER A 42 -10.47 -1.69 -8.65
N GLY A 43 -11.10 -1.12 -7.63
CA GLY A 43 -12.45 -0.57 -7.70
C GLY A 43 -12.49 0.87 -7.21
N SER A 44 -13.31 1.71 -7.85
CA SER A 44 -13.42 3.13 -7.49
C SER A 44 -14.40 3.33 -6.34
N MET A 45 -13.95 4.04 -5.30
CA MET A 45 -14.75 4.44 -4.15
C MET A 45 -14.44 5.88 -3.78
N HIS A 46 -15.37 6.79 -4.03
CA HIS A 46 -15.20 8.21 -3.69
C HIS A 46 -15.74 8.46 -2.27
N TYR A 47 -14.88 8.44 -1.26
CA TYR A 47 -15.28 8.53 0.16
C TYR A 47 -16.19 9.74 0.45
N PHE A 48 -15.97 10.86 -0.25
CA PHE A 48 -16.74 12.09 -0.08
C PHE A 48 -18.19 12.02 -0.57
N ARG A 49 -18.55 10.98 -1.33
CA ARG A 49 -19.93 10.72 -1.79
C ARG A 49 -20.67 9.70 -0.92
N ILE A 50 -19.98 9.11 0.06
CA ILE A 50 -20.50 8.00 0.86
C ILE A 50 -20.49 8.44 2.32
N PRO A 51 -21.61 8.36 3.05
CA PRO A 51 -21.61 8.62 4.48
C PRO A 51 -20.59 7.74 5.21
N ARG A 52 -19.82 8.32 6.15
CA ARG A 52 -18.71 7.63 6.85
C ARG A 52 -19.10 6.27 7.44
N ALA A 53 -20.32 6.17 7.97
CA ALA A 53 -20.85 4.93 8.55
C ALA A 53 -20.84 3.74 7.55
N TYR A 54 -20.91 4.00 6.25
CA TYR A 54 -20.96 2.97 5.21
C TYR A 54 -19.60 2.65 4.60
N TRP A 55 -18.52 3.33 4.97
CA TRP A 55 -17.21 3.09 4.33
C TRP A 55 -16.75 1.64 4.49
N LYS A 56 -16.88 1.10 5.70
CA LYS A 56 -16.51 -0.29 5.99
C LYS A 56 -17.31 -1.27 5.13
N ASP A 57 -18.63 -1.12 5.08
CA ASP A 57 -19.51 -1.95 4.25
C ASP A 57 -19.12 -1.91 2.77
N ARG A 58 -18.76 -0.74 2.24
CA ARG A 58 -18.34 -0.60 0.84
C ARG A 58 -16.98 -1.26 0.57
N LEU A 59 -16.02 -1.12 1.50
CA LEU A 59 -14.72 -1.77 1.40
C LEU A 59 -14.85 -3.30 1.48
N GLU A 60 -15.71 -3.81 2.35
CA GLU A 60 -16.02 -5.24 2.46
C GLU A 60 -16.61 -5.77 1.16
N LYS A 61 -17.59 -5.06 0.57
CA LYS A 61 -18.16 -5.44 -0.74
C LYS A 61 -17.14 -5.44 -1.87
N LEU A 62 -16.21 -4.47 -1.90
CA LEU A 62 -15.14 -4.45 -2.90
C LEU A 62 -14.22 -5.66 -2.75
N LYS A 63 -13.87 -6.01 -1.50
CA LYS A 63 -13.08 -7.21 -1.19
C LYS A 63 -13.82 -8.49 -1.58
N ASP A 64 -15.12 -8.59 -1.31
CA ASP A 64 -15.95 -9.74 -1.67
C ASP A 64 -16.09 -9.91 -3.20
N CYS A 65 -16.00 -8.81 -3.96
CA CYS A 65 -15.88 -8.85 -5.42
C CYS A 65 -14.49 -9.33 -5.92
N GLY A 66 -13.57 -9.66 -5.03
CA GLY A 66 -12.21 -10.11 -5.37
C GLY A 66 -11.24 -8.98 -5.73
N LEU A 67 -11.57 -7.74 -5.38
CA LEU A 67 -10.69 -6.59 -5.60
C LEU A 67 -9.65 -6.52 -4.47
N ASN A 68 -8.43 -6.10 -4.82
CA ASN A 68 -7.31 -6.00 -3.88
C ASN A 68 -6.81 -4.56 -3.70
N THR A 69 -7.31 -3.64 -4.52
CA THR A 69 -6.91 -2.24 -4.54
C THR A 69 -8.16 -1.37 -4.61
N VAL A 70 -8.11 -0.20 -3.97
CA VAL A 70 -9.19 0.79 -4.03
C VAL A 70 -8.63 2.07 -4.63
N GLU A 71 -9.34 2.60 -5.62
CA GLU A 71 -9.07 3.90 -6.20
C GLU A 71 -10.01 4.94 -5.60
N THR A 72 -9.47 6.05 -5.12
CA THR A 72 -10.28 7.18 -4.65
C THR A 72 -9.71 8.50 -5.13
N TYR A 73 -10.61 9.39 -5.53
CA TYR A 73 -10.26 10.80 -5.73
C TYR A 73 -10.22 11.54 -4.39
N VAL A 74 -9.34 12.54 -4.32
CA VAL A 74 -9.34 13.55 -3.25
C VAL A 74 -10.00 14.80 -3.80
N ALA A 75 -11.20 15.10 -3.32
CA ALA A 75 -11.93 16.30 -3.69
C ALA A 75 -11.36 17.51 -2.93
N TRP A 76 -10.33 18.15 -3.51
CA TRP A 76 -9.59 19.25 -2.86
C TRP A 76 -10.50 20.39 -2.38
N ASN A 77 -11.54 20.71 -3.15
CA ASN A 77 -12.56 21.71 -2.80
C ASN A 77 -13.30 21.44 -1.48
N LEU A 78 -13.35 20.19 -1.02
CA LEU A 78 -13.93 19.84 0.29
C LEU A 78 -12.92 20.01 1.43
N HIS A 79 -11.64 19.86 1.15
CA HIS A 79 -10.56 19.96 2.14
C HIS A 79 -10.01 21.37 2.27
N GLU A 80 -10.08 22.19 1.23
CA GLU A 80 -9.65 23.59 1.23
C GLU A 80 -10.72 24.46 0.58
N LYS A 81 -11.68 24.94 1.39
CA LYS A 81 -12.73 25.86 0.92
C LYS A 81 -12.20 27.28 0.71
N GLU A 82 -11.22 27.68 1.52
CA GLU A 82 -10.54 28.96 1.45
C GLU A 82 -9.03 28.70 1.40
N ARG A 83 -8.31 29.44 0.55
CA ARG A 83 -6.86 29.28 0.37
C ARG A 83 -6.12 29.40 1.70
N GLY A 84 -5.29 28.42 2.02
CA GLY A 84 -4.52 28.30 3.26
C GLY A 84 -5.29 27.70 4.43
N LYS A 85 -6.58 27.36 4.30
CA LYS A 85 -7.39 26.79 5.38
C LYS A 85 -7.84 25.37 5.04
N THR A 86 -7.03 24.40 5.46
CA THR A 86 -7.36 22.98 5.33
C THR A 86 -8.26 22.52 6.48
N ILE A 87 -9.40 21.91 6.15
CA ILE A 87 -10.28 21.23 7.11
C ILE A 87 -9.87 19.76 7.17
N GLN A 88 -9.50 19.29 8.36
CA GLN A 88 -9.26 17.86 8.60
C GLN A 88 -10.61 17.14 8.69
N SER A 89 -10.81 16.12 7.85
CA SER A 89 -12.09 15.42 7.66
C SER A 89 -12.15 14.04 8.32
#